data_AF-A0A8T4HQ43-F1
#
_entry.id   AF-A0A8T4HQ43-F1
#
_cell.length_a   1.000
_cell.length_b   1.000
_cell.length_c   1.000
_cell.angle_alpha   90.00
_cell.angle_beta   90.00
_cell.angle_gamma   90.00
#
_symmetry.space_group_name_H-M   'P 1'
#
loop_
_entity.id
_entity.type
_entity.pdbx_description
1 polymer ?
#
loop_
_entity_poly.entity_id
_entity_poly.type
_entity_poly.pdbx_seq_one_letter_code
_entity_poly.pdbx_strand_id
1 'polypeptide(L)'
;MTRLRTAATPLALLLVAGVHLATPSPATAASPGTGPVFNLPNGTPSQQRAIRSDLLARIKAAAPRSTIKLALYHFWDAEVARALAKAHTSAKRRVNVRVLLDESSVSTMPSSSSYKILRKALGTDRAKRSFVGLCPKGKSCLGNPGSGASIAHNKFWLFSRTGGLRNVVVQTSSNLSTGNYTKFWNDAMVVSQARTYQAYSRYFDKMAAANWRTWRYTRAAAGPYTGYFFPRPSGGDTVRGILDNVTCRWKDARGSHRTSVRLAMFKLTRQGVADELAALRRQGCAVDIVYAETDSKDSTGSPGTWETLHTPGGPTLSCLHHDDDGNAKTAREVVHSKTLMISGRYAGALNKLVWTGSHNYSGPALTKNDEALLKIDNSAVHNAYVRRFDHLRASARPGLADDTPRCKGVSPQPEH
;
A
#
# COMPACT_ATOMS: atom_id res chain seq x y z
N MET A 1 58.72 -66.32 59.03
CA MET A 1 59.04 -65.15 58.17
C MET A 1 57.80 -64.77 57.40
N THR A 2 57.04 -63.84 57.96
CA THR A 2 55.66 -63.50 57.56
C THR A 2 55.74 -62.21 56.75
N ARG A 3 55.45 -62.25 55.44
CA ARG A 3 55.42 -61.04 54.60
C ARG A 3 53.98 -60.70 54.23
N LEU A 4 53.52 -59.61 54.84
CA LEU A 4 52.24 -58.94 54.61
C LEU A 4 52.17 -58.34 53.19
N ARG A 5 50.96 -58.40 52.62
CA ARG A 5 50.53 -57.66 51.44
C ARG A 5 50.17 -56.23 51.85
N THR A 6 50.74 -55.22 51.18
CA THR A 6 50.30 -53.82 51.26
C THR A 6 49.63 -53.44 49.95
N ALA A 7 48.37 -52.99 50.07
CA ALA A 7 47.57 -52.44 49.00
C ALA A 7 47.94 -50.97 48.76
N ALA A 8 48.12 -50.58 47.49
CA ALA A 8 48.30 -49.20 47.07
C ALA A 8 47.00 -48.67 46.46
N THR A 9 46.49 -47.59 47.02
CA THR A 9 45.28 -46.86 46.61
C THR A 9 45.57 -46.04 45.34
N PRO A 10 44.73 -46.10 44.28
CA PRO A 10 44.88 -45.21 43.13
C PRO A 10 44.21 -43.85 43.41
N LEU A 11 44.97 -42.79 43.13
CA LEU A 11 44.58 -41.39 43.19
C LEU A 11 43.60 -41.08 42.04
N ALA A 12 42.36 -40.68 42.35
CA ALA A 12 41.37 -40.30 41.34
C ALA A 12 41.62 -38.86 40.86
N LEU A 13 41.98 -38.69 39.58
CA LEU A 13 41.99 -37.38 38.91
C LEU A 13 40.55 -36.95 38.60
N LEU A 14 40.10 -35.87 39.25
CA LEU A 14 38.89 -35.13 38.91
C LEU A 14 39.12 -34.30 37.63
N LEU A 15 38.57 -34.75 36.49
CA LEU A 15 38.40 -33.90 35.31
C LEU A 15 37.26 -32.92 35.53
N VAL A 16 37.59 -31.63 35.69
CA VAL A 16 36.61 -30.54 35.64
C VAL A 16 36.23 -30.30 34.18
N ALA A 17 35.09 -30.83 33.76
CA ALA A 17 34.50 -30.52 32.45
C ALA A 17 34.01 -29.05 32.46
N GLY A 18 34.74 -28.17 31.79
CA GLY A 18 34.34 -26.79 31.57
C GLY A 18 33.07 -26.74 30.69
N VAL A 19 31.92 -26.47 31.31
CA VAL A 19 30.68 -26.17 30.60
C VAL A 19 30.85 -24.79 29.96
N HIS A 20 31.30 -24.76 28.71
CA HIS A 20 31.22 -23.56 27.88
C HIS A 20 29.75 -23.29 27.57
N LEU A 21 29.12 -22.40 28.34
CA LEU A 21 27.85 -21.79 27.99
C LEU A 21 28.04 -20.99 26.69
N ALA A 22 27.70 -21.60 25.56
CA ALA A 22 27.64 -20.92 24.28
C ALA A 22 26.58 -19.80 24.38
N THR A 23 27.02 -18.55 24.43
CA THR A 23 26.12 -17.40 24.33
C THR A 23 25.40 -17.49 22.98
N PRO A 24 24.06 -17.49 22.92
CA PRO A 24 23.35 -17.49 21.65
C PRO A 24 23.80 -16.27 20.83
N SER A 25 24.29 -16.52 19.62
CA SER A 25 24.60 -15.44 18.68
C SER A 25 23.36 -14.56 18.53
N PRO A 26 23.49 -13.23 18.55
CA PRO A 26 22.34 -12.35 18.37
C PRO A 26 21.66 -12.72 17.06
N ALA A 27 20.40 -13.16 17.14
CA ALA A 27 19.59 -13.48 15.99
C ALA A 27 19.64 -12.28 15.04
N THR A 28 20.35 -12.43 13.92
CA THR A 28 20.44 -11.38 12.93
C THR A 28 19.02 -11.24 12.38
N ALA A 29 18.33 -10.15 12.73
CA ALA A 29 16.97 -9.92 12.26
C ALA A 29 16.93 -10.15 10.75
N ALA A 30 16.08 -11.09 10.30
CA ALA A 30 15.97 -11.45 8.90
C ALA A 30 15.80 -10.16 8.06
N SER A 31 16.65 -9.99 7.06
CA SER A 31 16.60 -8.79 6.22
C SER A 31 15.24 -8.70 5.52
N PRO A 32 14.60 -7.52 5.45
CA PRO A 32 13.28 -7.40 4.84
C PRO A 32 13.30 -7.81 3.36
N GLY A 33 12.62 -8.91 3.02
CA GLY A 33 12.52 -9.44 1.65
C GLY A 33 11.66 -8.60 0.70
N THR A 34 11.33 -9.14 -0.47
CA THR A 34 10.34 -8.58 -1.42
C THR A 34 9.04 -9.37 -1.38
N GLY A 35 7.93 -8.76 -1.77
CA GLY A 35 6.61 -9.39 -1.79
C GLY A 35 5.51 -8.52 -1.19
N PRO A 36 4.28 -9.05 -1.14
CA PRO A 36 3.16 -8.37 -0.50
C PRO A 36 3.32 -8.36 1.03
N VAL A 37 2.90 -7.27 1.66
CA VAL A 37 2.79 -7.09 3.10
C VAL A 37 1.38 -6.57 3.39
N PHE A 38 0.66 -7.24 4.29
CA PHE A 38 -0.71 -6.89 4.64
C PHE A 38 -0.80 -6.62 6.13
N ASN A 39 -1.49 -5.55 6.54
CA ASN A 39 -1.89 -5.41 7.94
C ASN A 39 -3.19 -6.17 8.20
N LEU A 40 -3.48 -6.48 9.45
CA LEU A 40 -4.77 -7.05 9.85
C LEU A 40 -5.38 -6.16 10.95
N PRO A 41 -6.37 -5.31 10.62
CA PRO A 41 -6.97 -4.38 11.59
C PRO A 41 -7.56 -5.06 12.83
N ASN A 42 -8.23 -6.19 12.64
CA ASN A 42 -8.78 -7.02 13.72
C ASN A 42 -7.81 -8.07 14.27
N GLY A 43 -6.52 -7.98 13.90
CA GLY A 43 -5.47 -8.87 14.38
C GLY A 43 -4.78 -8.37 15.64
N THR A 44 -3.72 -9.07 16.02
CA THR A 44 -2.81 -8.63 17.09
C THR A 44 -2.16 -7.28 16.76
N PRO A 45 -1.65 -6.54 17.77
CA PRO A 45 -0.96 -5.28 17.54
C PRO A 45 0.23 -5.37 16.56
N SER A 46 0.89 -6.53 16.46
CA SER A 46 1.94 -6.78 15.47
C SER A 46 1.38 -6.87 14.05
N GLN A 47 0.29 -7.61 13.86
CA GLN A 47 -0.37 -7.76 12.56
C GLN A 47 -1.02 -6.45 12.09
N GLN A 48 -1.63 -5.68 12.99
CA GLN A 48 -2.14 -4.33 12.71
C GLN A 48 -1.04 -3.40 12.18
N ARG A 49 0.17 -3.54 12.70
CA ARG A 49 1.32 -2.68 12.35
C ARG A 49 2.26 -3.31 11.33
N ALA A 50 1.89 -4.41 10.66
CA ALA A 50 2.82 -5.15 9.78
C ALA A 50 3.50 -4.26 8.71
N ILE A 51 2.74 -3.44 7.99
CA ILE A 51 3.28 -2.51 6.97
C ILE A 51 4.19 -1.45 7.61
N ARG A 52 3.75 -0.86 8.72
CA ARG A 52 4.53 0.12 9.49
C ARG A 52 5.86 -0.47 9.98
N SER A 53 5.83 -1.68 10.51
CA SER A 53 6.99 -2.40 11.03
C SER A 53 7.97 -2.75 9.91
N ASP A 54 7.49 -3.18 8.75
CA ASP A 54 8.33 -3.40 7.56
C ASP A 54 9.04 -2.12 7.10
N LEU A 55 8.31 -1.00 7.00
CA LEU A 55 8.90 0.31 6.67
C LEU A 55 9.96 0.72 7.69
N LEU A 56 9.67 0.58 8.98
CA LEU A 56 10.60 0.91 10.06
C LEU A 56 11.87 0.03 10.01
N ALA A 57 11.71 -1.26 9.72
CA ALA A 57 12.84 -2.19 9.55
C ALA A 57 13.72 -1.77 8.37
N ARG A 58 13.12 -1.39 7.23
CA ARG A 58 13.86 -0.90 6.05
C ARG A 58 14.57 0.43 6.30
N ILE A 59 13.98 1.35 7.08
CA ILE A 59 14.64 2.59 7.48
C ILE A 59 15.84 2.27 8.36
N LYS A 60 15.70 1.36 9.34
CA LYS A 60 16.80 0.94 10.22
C LYS A 60 17.92 0.24 9.44
N ALA A 61 17.57 -0.59 8.45
CA ALA A 61 18.50 -1.35 7.62
C ALA A 61 19.05 -0.58 6.39
N ALA A 62 18.67 0.68 6.17
CA ALA A 62 19.18 1.47 5.05
C ALA A 62 20.70 1.66 5.16
N ALA A 63 21.41 1.34 4.07
CA ALA A 63 22.87 1.33 4.06
C ALA A 63 23.47 2.74 4.23
N PRO A 64 24.70 2.88 4.76
CA PRO A 64 25.37 4.16 4.83
C PRO A 64 25.42 4.88 3.47
N ARG A 65 25.21 6.21 3.48
CA ARG A 65 25.20 7.11 2.31
C ARG A 65 24.18 6.75 1.22
N SER A 66 23.31 5.78 1.47
CA SER A 66 22.18 5.48 0.59
C SER A 66 21.13 6.60 0.64
N THR A 67 20.16 6.52 -0.27
CA THR A 67 19.02 7.42 -0.36
C THR A 67 17.71 6.70 -0.01
N ILE A 68 16.88 7.39 0.78
CA ILE A 68 15.46 7.11 1.01
C ILE A 68 14.65 8.28 0.41
N LYS A 69 13.66 7.97 -0.45
CA LYS A 69 12.65 8.94 -0.90
C LYS A 69 11.26 8.44 -0.51
N LEU A 70 10.36 9.30 -0.09
CA LEU A 70 8.97 8.93 0.19
C LEU A 70 7.98 10.05 -0.14
N ALA A 71 6.86 9.68 -0.74
CA ALA A 71 5.71 10.56 -0.96
C ALA A 71 4.49 9.98 -0.24
N LEU A 72 3.88 10.76 0.65
CA LEU A 72 2.75 10.34 1.49
C LEU A 72 1.65 11.41 1.53
N TYR A 73 0.40 11.00 1.62
CA TYR A 73 -0.71 11.92 1.93
C TYR A 73 -0.64 12.36 3.39
N HIS A 74 -0.81 11.43 4.34
CA HIS A 74 -0.68 11.69 5.77
C HIS A 74 0.51 10.96 6.40
N PHE A 75 1.35 11.74 7.10
CA PHE A 75 2.45 11.22 7.91
C PHE A 75 2.35 11.74 9.36
N TRP A 76 1.72 10.93 10.21
CA TRP A 76 1.47 11.25 11.62
C TRP A 76 2.12 10.26 12.61
N ASP A 77 3.17 9.55 12.18
CA ASP A 77 3.91 8.62 13.02
C ASP A 77 5.28 9.17 13.47
N ALA A 78 5.33 9.68 14.70
CA ALA A 78 6.54 10.30 15.23
C ALA A 78 7.72 9.31 15.38
N GLU A 79 7.47 8.01 15.55
CA GLU A 79 8.55 7.02 15.66
C GLU A 79 9.22 6.81 14.30
N VAL A 80 8.43 6.68 13.23
CA VAL A 80 8.97 6.56 11.87
C VAL A 80 9.69 7.85 11.47
N ALA A 81 9.16 9.03 11.83
CA ALA A 81 9.83 10.31 11.61
C ALA A 81 11.19 10.40 12.33
N ARG A 82 11.27 9.97 13.60
CA ARG A 82 12.54 9.89 14.35
C ARG A 82 13.52 8.90 13.72
N ALA A 83 13.04 7.76 13.20
CA ALA A 83 13.90 6.78 12.55
C ALA A 83 14.54 7.34 11.28
N LEU A 84 13.78 8.08 10.46
CA LEU A 84 14.30 8.80 9.30
C LEU A 84 15.32 9.89 9.69
N ALA A 85 14.97 10.72 10.68
CA ALA A 85 15.87 11.73 11.22
C ALA A 85 17.19 11.09 11.69
N LYS A 86 17.14 10.01 12.48
CA LYS A 86 18.32 9.28 12.97
C LYS A 86 19.14 8.66 11.84
N ALA A 87 18.49 8.13 10.79
CA ALA A 87 19.20 7.60 9.63
C ALA A 87 20.02 8.69 8.91
N HIS A 88 19.47 9.90 8.83
CA HIS A 88 20.14 11.06 8.24
C HIS A 88 21.25 11.63 9.12
N THR A 89 20.97 11.92 10.39
CA THR A 89 21.88 12.64 11.29
C THR A 89 22.99 11.78 11.88
N SER A 90 22.86 10.44 11.85
CA SER A 90 23.90 9.55 12.33
C SER A 90 25.19 9.70 11.51
N ALA A 91 26.30 10.05 12.18
CA ALA A 91 27.61 10.23 11.55
C ALA A 91 28.13 9.00 10.79
N LYS A 92 27.77 7.79 11.25
CA LYS A 92 28.12 6.51 10.60
C LYS A 92 27.26 6.19 9.39
N ARG A 93 26.00 6.65 9.37
CA ARG A 93 25.02 6.31 8.32
C ARG A 93 24.90 7.39 7.26
N ARG A 94 24.64 8.64 7.62
CA ARG A 94 24.50 9.79 6.69
C ARG A 94 23.60 9.49 5.48
N VAL A 95 22.43 8.88 5.74
CA VAL A 95 21.46 8.56 4.67
C VAL A 95 20.87 9.86 4.12
N ASN A 96 20.73 9.97 2.80
CA ASN A 96 19.99 11.06 2.17
C ASN A 96 18.49 10.76 2.28
N VAL A 97 17.71 11.65 2.88
CA VAL A 97 16.27 11.43 3.12
C VAL A 97 15.48 12.55 2.47
N ARG A 98 14.63 12.22 1.50
CA ARG A 98 13.76 13.18 0.81
C ARG A 98 12.30 12.81 1.05
N VAL A 99 11.55 13.74 1.64
CA VAL A 99 10.16 13.53 2.02
C VAL A 99 9.28 14.56 1.31
N LEU A 100 8.21 14.09 0.68
CA LEU A 100 7.17 14.93 0.11
C LEU A 100 5.83 14.54 0.71
N LEU A 101 5.12 15.49 1.30
CA LEU A 101 3.82 15.26 1.92
C LEU A 101 2.75 16.14 1.30
N ASP A 102 1.50 15.71 1.40
CA ASP A 102 0.38 16.64 1.28
C ASP A 102 0.42 17.67 2.41
N GLU A 103 -0.02 18.90 2.14
CA GLU A 103 -0.06 19.97 3.16
C GLU A 103 -0.95 19.59 4.36
N SER A 104 -2.00 18.80 4.13
CA SER A 104 -2.90 18.31 5.18
C SER A 104 -2.21 17.41 6.21
N SER A 105 -1.02 16.86 5.91
CA SER A 105 -0.19 16.23 6.94
C SER A 105 0.13 17.17 8.11
N VAL A 106 0.09 18.49 7.91
CA VAL A 106 0.31 19.49 8.95
C VAL A 106 -1.01 20.14 9.37
N SER A 107 -1.80 20.63 8.41
CA SER A 107 -2.98 21.45 8.74
C SER A 107 -4.12 20.66 9.36
N THR A 108 -4.32 19.38 8.99
CA THR A 108 -5.40 18.53 9.52
C THR A 108 -5.06 17.91 10.88
N MET A 109 -3.77 17.74 11.20
CA MET A 109 -3.35 17.22 12.51
C MET A 109 -2.18 18.03 13.11
N PRO A 110 -2.43 19.29 13.55
CA PRO A 110 -1.37 20.18 14.06
C PRO A 110 -0.64 19.65 15.31
N SER A 111 -1.30 18.75 16.06
CA SER A 111 -0.75 18.07 17.23
C SER A 111 0.33 17.03 16.86
N SER A 112 0.37 16.56 15.61
CA SER A 112 1.39 15.61 15.17
C SER A 112 2.78 16.25 15.15
N SER A 113 3.75 15.59 15.80
CA SER A 113 5.15 16.06 15.84
C SER A 113 5.97 15.62 14.62
N SER A 114 5.43 14.76 13.75
CA SER A 114 6.15 14.09 12.67
C SER A 114 6.82 15.05 11.69
N TYR A 115 6.08 16.03 11.17
CA TYR A 115 6.64 17.04 10.26
C TYR A 115 7.68 17.92 10.97
N LYS A 116 7.44 18.32 12.23
CA LYS A 116 8.37 19.14 13.01
C LYS A 116 9.71 18.42 13.22
N ILE A 117 9.68 17.11 13.51
CA ILE A 117 10.87 16.26 13.64
C ILE A 117 11.66 16.22 12.33
N LEU A 118 10.99 15.95 11.21
CA LEU A 118 11.63 15.87 9.90
C LEU A 118 12.20 17.23 9.47
N ARG A 119 11.45 18.31 9.67
CA ARG A 119 11.88 19.68 9.34
C ARG A 119 13.17 20.04 10.07
N LYS A 120 13.23 19.75 11.38
CA LYS A 120 14.43 20.00 12.20
C LYS A 120 15.65 19.19 11.71
N ALA A 121 15.44 17.94 11.33
CA ALA A 121 16.54 17.04 10.96
C ALA A 121 17.02 17.21 9.51
N LEU A 122 16.11 17.45 8.57
CA LEU A 122 16.37 17.40 7.12
C LEU A 122 16.44 18.79 6.47
N GLY A 123 15.81 19.81 7.09
CA GLY A 123 15.54 21.09 6.43
C GLY A 123 14.43 21.01 5.38
N THR A 124 14.10 22.16 4.78
CA THR A 124 13.02 22.29 3.78
C THR A 124 13.53 22.68 2.38
N ASP A 125 14.83 22.91 2.24
CA ASP A 125 15.44 23.28 0.96
C ASP A 125 15.51 22.06 0.04
N ARG A 126 14.63 22.05 -0.98
CA ARG A 126 14.50 20.94 -1.95
C ARG A 126 15.73 20.78 -2.85
N ALA A 127 16.64 21.75 -2.90
CA ALA A 127 17.90 21.63 -3.62
C ALA A 127 18.94 20.79 -2.87
N LYS A 128 18.76 20.56 -1.55
CA LYS A 128 19.68 19.75 -0.75
C LYS A 128 19.46 18.25 -0.97
N ARG A 129 20.46 17.46 -0.55
CA ARG A 129 20.41 15.99 -0.68
C ARG A 129 19.31 15.36 0.18
N SER A 130 19.01 15.98 1.32
CA SER A 130 17.89 15.66 2.21
C SER A 130 16.99 16.87 2.38
N PHE A 131 15.68 16.63 2.49
CA PHE A 131 14.68 17.65 2.80
C PHE A 131 13.36 17.00 3.21
N VAL A 132 12.49 17.79 3.84
CA VAL A 132 11.04 17.54 3.89
C VAL A 132 10.30 18.71 3.22
N GLY A 133 9.34 18.41 2.35
CA GLY A 133 8.53 19.40 1.64
C GLY A 133 7.05 19.06 1.68
N LEU A 134 6.22 20.09 1.57
CA LEU A 134 4.77 19.98 1.42
C LEU A 134 4.35 20.35 0.00
N CYS A 135 3.41 19.63 -0.60
CA CYS A 135 2.68 20.14 -1.76
C CYS A 135 1.84 21.38 -1.37
N PRO A 136 1.37 22.18 -2.33
CA PRO A 136 0.65 23.41 -1.99
C PRO A 136 -0.66 23.14 -1.25
N LYS A 137 -1.10 24.06 -0.39
CA LYS A 137 -2.33 23.92 0.39
C LYS A 137 -3.54 23.67 -0.51
N GLY A 138 -4.29 22.62 -0.22
CA GLY A 138 -5.49 22.22 -0.98
C GLY A 138 -5.24 21.85 -2.44
N LYS A 139 -3.99 21.52 -2.78
CA LYS A 139 -3.55 21.15 -4.14
C LYS A 139 -2.57 20.00 -4.13
N SER A 140 -2.56 19.22 -5.21
CA SER A 140 -1.48 18.30 -5.52
C SER A 140 -0.22 19.05 -6.02
N CYS A 141 0.93 18.37 -6.06
CA CYS A 141 2.17 18.91 -6.58
C CYS A 141 2.18 19.01 -8.12
N LEU A 142 1.47 18.12 -8.84
CA LEU A 142 1.53 18.05 -10.31
C LEU A 142 0.20 18.33 -11.01
N GLY A 143 -0.91 18.43 -10.26
CA GLY A 143 -2.20 18.82 -10.80
C GLY A 143 -2.23 20.29 -11.21
N ASN A 144 -2.98 20.58 -12.28
CA ASN A 144 -3.25 21.96 -12.67
C ASN A 144 -4.06 22.65 -11.56
N PRO A 145 -3.54 23.73 -10.95
CA PRO A 145 -4.25 24.42 -9.85
C PRO A 145 -5.59 25.02 -10.29
N GLY A 146 -5.77 25.32 -11.58
CA GLY A 146 -7.04 25.80 -12.14
C GLY A 146 -8.12 24.72 -12.27
N SER A 147 -7.79 23.43 -12.10
CA SER A 147 -8.76 22.33 -12.21
C SER A 147 -9.56 22.07 -10.93
N GLY A 148 -9.51 22.97 -9.94
CA GLY A 148 -10.21 22.85 -8.65
C GLY A 148 -9.38 22.18 -7.56
N ALA A 149 -10.03 21.71 -6.49
CA ALA A 149 -9.37 21.04 -5.37
C ALA A 149 -8.65 19.75 -5.83
N SER A 150 -7.47 19.51 -5.27
CA SER A 150 -6.66 18.31 -5.50
C SER A 150 -5.75 18.05 -4.31
N ILE A 151 -5.17 16.86 -4.23
CA ILE A 151 -4.32 16.46 -3.12
C ILE A 151 -3.12 15.64 -3.61
N ALA A 152 -2.02 15.69 -2.85
CA ALA A 152 -0.88 14.81 -3.03
C ALA A 152 -1.15 13.47 -2.34
N HIS A 153 -1.81 12.56 -3.05
CA HIS A 153 -2.39 11.36 -2.44
C HIS A 153 -1.53 10.11 -2.58
N ASN A 154 -0.25 10.24 -2.96
CA ASN A 154 0.69 9.12 -3.00
C ASN A 154 0.89 8.44 -1.64
N LYS A 155 1.22 7.14 -1.66
CA LYS A 155 1.86 6.44 -0.55
C LYS A 155 2.91 5.46 -1.08
N PHE A 156 4.12 5.95 -1.33
CA PHE A 156 5.23 5.08 -1.75
C PHE A 156 6.55 5.45 -1.10
N TRP A 157 7.45 4.46 -1.03
CA TRP A 157 8.79 4.59 -0.50
C TRP A 157 9.81 4.01 -1.45
N LEU A 158 10.97 4.63 -1.52
CA LEU A 158 12.10 4.24 -2.35
C LEU A 158 13.32 4.12 -1.46
N PHE A 159 13.97 2.95 -1.48
CA PHE A 159 15.25 2.73 -0.82
C PHE A 159 16.27 2.30 -1.88
N SER A 160 17.27 3.14 -2.12
CA SER A 160 18.36 2.78 -3.05
C SER A 160 19.14 1.54 -2.57
N ARG A 161 19.32 1.37 -1.25
CA ARG A 161 19.89 0.17 -0.63
C ARG A 161 19.39 -0.01 0.81
N THR A 162 18.81 -1.16 1.13
CA THR A 162 18.35 -1.50 2.49
C THR A 162 18.29 -3.01 2.67
N GLY A 163 18.73 -3.52 3.84
CA GLY A 163 18.59 -4.94 4.19
C GLY A 163 19.15 -5.89 3.10
N GLY A 164 20.32 -5.60 2.56
CA GLY A 164 20.92 -6.36 1.44
C GLY A 164 20.32 -6.11 0.06
N LEU A 165 19.10 -5.58 -0.04
CA LEU A 165 18.43 -5.25 -1.31
C LEU A 165 18.89 -3.90 -1.88
N ARG A 166 18.72 -3.75 -3.20
CA ARG A 166 18.94 -2.50 -3.95
C ARG A 166 17.68 -2.12 -4.71
N ASN A 167 17.51 -0.83 -5.02
CA ASN A 167 16.43 -0.35 -5.88
C ASN A 167 15.04 -0.82 -5.40
N VAL A 168 14.79 -0.66 -4.10
CA VAL A 168 13.55 -1.12 -3.47
C VAL A 168 12.48 -0.07 -3.63
N VAL A 169 11.31 -0.48 -4.11
CA VAL A 169 10.07 0.30 -4.11
C VAL A 169 9.09 -0.38 -3.17
N VAL A 170 8.45 0.39 -2.30
CA VAL A 170 7.28 -0.03 -1.54
C VAL A 170 6.12 0.82 -2.02
N GLN A 171 5.19 0.23 -2.78
CA GLN A 171 3.92 0.86 -3.12
C GLN A 171 2.89 0.41 -2.08
N THR A 172 2.18 1.33 -1.43
CA THR A 172 1.18 0.96 -0.42
C THR A 172 -0.10 1.79 -0.57
N SER A 173 -1.17 1.30 0.05
CA SER A 173 -2.40 2.06 0.28
C SER A 173 -2.38 2.82 1.62
N SER A 174 -1.46 2.47 2.53
CA SER A 174 -1.46 2.92 3.93
C SER A 174 -0.87 4.32 4.08
N ASN A 175 -1.61 5.22 4.74
CA ASN A 175 -0.99 6.37 5.39
C ASN A 175 -0.23 5.94 6.66
N LEU A 176 0.51 6.85 7.29
CA LEU A 176 1.10 6.63 8.61
C LEU A 176 0.26 7.30 9.69
N SER A 177 -0.87 6.69 10.04
CA SER A 177 -1.79 7.15 11.09
C SER A 177 -2.34 5.98 11.90
N THR A 178 -2.81 6.24 13.12
CA THR A 178 -3.37 5.20 14.01
C THR A 178 -4.51 4.43 13.34
N GLY A 179 -5.46 5.13 12.71
CA GLY A 179 -6.56 4.49 11.98
C GLY A 179 -6.08 3.59 10.84
N ASN A 180 -4.99 3.94 10.16
CA ASN A 180 -4.42 3.09 9.11
C ASN A 180 -3.85 1.77 9.64
N TYR A 181 -3.50 1.71 10.92
CA TYR A 181 -2.97 0.51 11.55
C TYR A 181 -4.08 -0.35 12.13
N THR A 182 -5.03 0.27 12.85
CA THR A 182 -6.00 -0.44 13.68
C THR A 182 -7.38 -0.58 13.07
N LYS A 183 -7.72 0.22 12.04
CA LYS A 183 -9.07 0.25 11.44
C LYS A 183 -9.09 -0.15 9.96
N PHE A 184 -8.05 0.22 9.23
CA PHE A 184 -8.09 0.17 7.77
C PHE A 184 -7.36 -1.05 7.20
N TRP A 185 -8.05 -1.78 6.33
CA TRP A 185 -7.46 -2.89 5.58
C TRP A 185 -6.57 -2.34 4.47
N ASN A 186 -5.26 -2.30 4.74
CA ASN A 186 -4.24 -1.81 3.84
C ASN A 186 -3.42 -2.95 3.23
N ASP A 187 -2.74 -2.61 2.15
CA ASP A 187 -1.75 -3.45 1.51
C ASP A 187 -0.49 -2.67 1.14
N ALA A 188 0.62 -3.40 1.01
CA ALA A 188 1.86 -2.90 0.44
C ALA A 188 2.49 -3.96 -0.45
N MET A 189 3.11 -3.55 -1.55
CA MET A 189 3.91 -4.39 -2.41
C MET A 189 5.35 -3.89 -2.40
N VAL A 190 6.27 -4.76 -1.96
CA VAL A 190 7.71 -4.50 -1.97
C VAL A 190 8.34 -5.15 -3.20
N VAL A 191 9.02 -4.36 -4.02
CA VAL A 191 9.75 -4.84 -5.20
C VAL A 191 11.19 -4.34 -5.16
N SER A 192 12.13 -5.13 -5.69
CA SER A 192 13.55 -4.76 -5.83
C SER A 192 13.92 -4.89 -7.31
N GLN A 193 13.86 -3.78 -8.05
CA GLN A 193 14.13 -3.77 -9.49
C GLN A 193 14.56 -2.37 -9.95
N ALA A 194 15.68 -2.28 -10.67
CA ALA A 194 16.27 -1.01 -11.07
C ALA A 194 15.32 -0.13 -11.91
N ARG A 195 14.66 -0.70 -12.93
CA ARG A 195 13.80 0.05 -13.84
C ARG A 195 12.55 0.58 -13.14
N THR A 196 11.86 -0.24 -12.33
CA THR A 196 10.73 0.23 -11.50
C THR A 196 11.18 1.32 -10.51
N TYR A 197 12.29 1.12 -9.80
CA TYR A 197 12.82 2.13 -8.87
C TYR A 197 13.10 3.46 -9.57
N GLN A 198 13.76 3.43 -10.72
CA GLN A 198 14.08 4.64 -11.47
C GLN A 198 12.81 5.36 -11.95
N ALA A 199 11.78 4.63 -12.37
CA ALA A 199 10.50 5.23 -12.76
C ALA A 199 9.84 5.99 -11.61
N TYR A 200 9.72 5.38 -10.43
CA TYR A 200 9.22 6.04 -9.23
C TYR A 200 10.12 7.19 -8.77
N SER A 201 11.44 7.04 -8.89
CA SER A 201 12.40 8.08 -8.50
C SER A 201 12.27 9.32 -9.37
N ARG A 202 12.10 9.15 -10.68
CA ARG A 202 11.82 10.26 -11.61
C ARG A 202 10.47 10.90 -11.31
N TYR A 203 9.44 10.11 -11.02
CA TYR A 203 8.14 10.64 -10.61
C TYR A 203 8.24 11.47 -9.33
N PHE A 204 8.94 10.98 -8.31
CA PHE A 204 9.23 11.73 -7.09
C PHE A 204 9.92 13.06 -7.38
N ASP A 205 10.96 13.05 -8.23
CA ASP A 205 11.71 14.27 -8.54
C ASP A 205 10.84 15.29 -9.31
N LYS A 206 9.90 14.84 -10.15
CA LYS A 206 8.89 15.72 -10.77
C LYS A 206 7.96 16.34 -9.74
N MET A 207 7.43 15.55 -8.80
CA MET A 207 6.59 16.08 -7.71
C MET A 207 7.37 17.07 -6.85
N ALA A 208 8.63 16.78 -6.53
CA ALA A 208 9.48 17.67 -5.73
C ALA A 208 9.75 19.01 -6.44
N ALA A 209 9.83 19.01 -7.77
CA ALA A 209 9.91 20.23 -8.57
C ALA A 209 8.57 21.00 -8.67
N ALA A 210 7.43 20.35 -8.42
CA ALA A 210 6.09 20.92 -8.40
C ALA A 210 5.71 21.75 -9.65
N ASN A 211 6.25 21.37 -10.82
CA ASN A 211 5.99 22.05 -12.08
C ASN A 211 4.89 21.36 -12.89
N TRP A 212 3.64 21.64 -12.53
CA TRP A 212 2.44 21.06 -13.16
C TRP A 212 2.36 21.32 -14.68
N ARG A 213 2.90 22.44 -15.19
CA ARG A 213 2.85 22.78 -16.62
C ARG A 213 3.58 21.74 -17.48
N THR A 214 4.68 21.22 -16.96
CA THR A 214 5.52 20.21 -17.62
C THR A 214 5.08 18.78 -17.31
N TRP A 215 4.10 18.59 -16.43
CA TRP A 215 3.63 17.27 -16.07
C TRP A 215 2.89 16.63 -17.23
N ARG A 216 3.19 15.35 -17.47
CA ARG A 216 2.46 14.48 -18.39
C ARG A 216 2.27 13.15 -17.68
N TYR A 217 1.05 12.61 -17.79
CA TYR A 217 0.76 11.25 -17.34
C TYR A 217 1.85 10.30 -17.83
N THR A 218 2.39 9.50 -16.91
CA THR A 218 3.51 8.62 -17.22
C THR A 218 3.14 7.19 -16.88
N ARG A 219 3.32 6.31 -17.85
CA ARG A 219 3.29 4.86 -17.68
C ARG A 219 4.69 4.31 -17.95
N ALA A 220 5.22 3.53 -17.02
CA ALA A 220 6.56 2.96 -17.11
C ALA A 220 6.48 1.44 -16.99
N ALA A 221 6.59 0.75 -18.13
CA ALA A 221 6.66 -0.71 -18.18
C ALA A 221 8.08 -1.20 -17.86
N ALA A 222 8.17 -2.11 -16.91
CA ALA A 222 9.40 -2.73 -16.43
C ALA A 222 9.08 -4.16 -15.97
N GLY A 223 8.75 -5.03 -16.94
CA GLY A 223 8.27 -6.39 -16.70
C GLY A 223 9.04 -7.12 -15.58
N PRO A 224 8.34 -7.75 -14.61
CA PRO A 224 6.89 -8.00 -14.54
C PRO A 224 6.04 -6.83 -14.01
N TYR A 225 6.63 -5.65 -13.81
CA TYR A 225 5.95 -4.51 -13.21
C TYR A 225 5.55 -3.44 -14.24
N THR A 226 4.49 -2.69 -13.97
CA THR A 226 4.22 -1.42 -14.68
C THR A 226 3.79 -0.36 -13.68
N GLY A 227 4.52 0.75 -13.60
CA GLY A 227 4.10 1.92 -12.83
C GLY A 227 3.21 2.85 -13.64
N TYR A 228 2.15 3.35 -13.04
CA TYR A 228 1.30 4.40 -13.59
C TYR A 228 1.28 5.58 -12.62
N PHE A 229 1.62 6.77 -13.11
CA PHE A 229 1.79 7.96 -12.30
C PHE A 229 0.82 9.04 -12.78
N PHE A 230 0.07 9.59 -11.83
CA PHE A 230 -1.03 10.53 -12.03
C PHE A 230 -0.63 11.93 -11.57
N PRO A 231 -1.31 12.99 -12.06
CA PRO A 231 -2.61 13.00 -12.76
C PRO A 231 -2.60 12.64 -14.27
N ARG A 232 -3.76 12.21 -14.79
CA ARG A 232 -4.08 12.00 -16.21
C ARG A 232 -5.33 12.82 -16.57
N PRO A 233 -5.19 14.12 -16.88
CA PRO A 233 -6.33 14.98 -17.15
C PRO A 233 -7.02 14.70 -18.50
N SER A 234 -6.34 14.03 -19.44
CA SER A 234 -6.86 13.72 -20.77
C SER A 234 -6.39 12.34 -21.26
N GLY A 235 -6.99 11.88 -22.37
CA GLY A 235 -6.64 10.60 -23.00
C GLY A 235 -7.35 9.39 -22.41
N GLY A 236 -8.45 9.58 -21.68
CA GLY A 236 -9.30 8.50 -21.18
C GLY A 236 -8.91 7.95 -19.80
N ASP A 237 -9.73 7.02 -19.31
CA ASP A 237 -9.60 6.43 -17.99
C ASP A 237 -8.63 5.24 -17.99
N THR A 238 -7.58 5.33 -17.16
CA THR A 238 -6.55 4.29 -17.03
C THR A 238 -7.12 2.94 -16.60
N VAL A 239 -8.06 2.92 -15.67
CA VAL A 239 -8.65 1.68 -15.14
C VAL A 239 -9.67 1.13 -16.10
N ARG A 240 -10.46 1.98 -16.76
CA ARG A 240 -11.32 1.55 -17.87
C ARG A 240 -10.50 0.83 -18.94
N GLY A 241 -9.42 1.47 -19.40
CA GLY A 241 -8.52 0.88 -20.39
C GLY A 241 -7.84 -0.40 -19.91
N ILE A 242 -7.64 -0.61 -18.60
CA ILE A 242 -7.20 -1.91 -18.06
C ILE A 242 -8.30 -2.95 -18.22
N LEU A 243 -9.54 -2.63 -17.83
CA LEU A 243 -10.67 -3.55 -17.87
C LEU A 243 -11.07 -3.92 -19.31
N ASP A 244 -10.95 -3.00 -20.27
CA ASP A 244 -11.24 -3.24 -21.70
C ASP A 244 -10.41 -4.38 -22.32
N ASN A 245 -9.32 -4.81 -21.66
CA ASN A 245 -8.49 -5.92 -22.11
C ASN A 245 -8.99 -7.30 -21.65
N VAL A 246 -10.06 -7.38 -20.84
CA VAL A 246 -10.57 -8.64 -20.28
C VAL A 246 -11.38 -9.40 -21.31
N THR A 247 -11.09 -10.69 -21.47
CA THR A 247 -11.97 -11.63 -22.19
C THR A 247 -12.68 -12.52 -21.16
N CYS A 248 -14.01 -12.46 -21.10
CA CYS A 248 -14.73 -13.13 -20.01
C CYS A 248 -14.83 -14.64 -20.11
N ARG A 249 -15.01 -15.20 -21.32
CA ARG A 249 -15.20 -16.64 -21.52
C ARG A 249 -14.31 -17.13 -22.65
N TRP A 250 -13.79 -18.34 -22.52
CA TRP A 250 -13.14 -19.04 -23.63
C TRP A 250 -13.33 -20.56 -23.46
N LYS A 251 -13.12 -21.29 -24.55
CA LYS A 251 -13.08 -22.76 -24.55
C LYS A 251 -11.69 -23.20 -24.98
N ASP A 252 -11.19 -24.25 -24.35
CA ASP A 252 -10.00 -25.00 -24.79
C ASP A 252 -10.24 -26.50 -24.59
N ALA A 253 -9.21 -27.33 -24.82
CA ALA A 253 -9.30 -28.78 -24.68
C ALA A 253 -9.72 -29.26 -23.27
N ARG A 254 -9.59 -28.41 -22.23
CA ARG A 254 -9.99 -28.69 -20.84
C ARG A 254 -11.40 -28.20 -20.52
N GLY A 255 -12.12 -27.67 -21.51
CA GLY A 255 -13.53 -27.27 -21.37
C GLY A 255 -13.76 -25.76 -21.41
N SER A 256 -14.86 -25.33 -20.80
CA SER A 256 -15.26 -23.93 -20.75
C SER A 256 -14.68 -23.24 -19.53
N HIS A 257 -14.08 -22.07 -19.74
CA HIS A 257 -13.44 -21.29 -18.69
C HIS A 257 -14.03 -19.88 -18.61
N ARG A 258 -13.80 -19.21 -17.48
CA ARG A 258 -14.14 -17.80 -17.32
C ARG A 258 -13.06 -17.02 -16.59
N THR A 259 -12.94 -15.74 -16.92
CA THR A 259 -12.04 -14.80 -16.23
C THR A 259 -12.67 -14.36 -14.90
N SER A 260 -11.84 -14.27 -13.86
CA SER A 260 -12.22 -13.70 -12.57
C SER A 260 -11.62 -12.31 -12.42
N VAL A 261 -12.46 -11.35 -12.02
CA VAL A 261 -12.10 -9.96 -11.68
C VAL A 261 -12.47 -9.73 -10.22
N ARG A 262 -11.51 -9.33 -9.39
CA ARG A 262 -11.75 -9.01 -7.97
C ARG A 262 -11.29 -7.60 -7.69
N LEU A 263 -12.10 -6.81 -6.98
CA LEU A 263 -11.80 -5.41 -6.67
C LEU A 263 -12.00 -5.13 -5.19
N ALA A 264 -10.93 -4.78 -4.47
CA ALA A 264 -11.02 -4.16 -3.15
C ALA A 264 -10.74 -2.67 -3.28
N MET A 265 -11.73 -1.82 -2.97
CA MET A 265 -11.65 -0.39 -3.27
C MET A 265 -12.26 0.48 -2.18
N PHE A 266 -11.46 1.37 -1.58
CA PHE A 266 -11.99 2.35 -0.63
C PHE A 266 -13.09 3.22 -1.25
N LYS A 267 -12.79 3.89 -2.37
CA LYS A 267 -13.75 4.80 -3.04
C LYS A 267 -13.87 4.48 -4.52
N LEU A 268 -15.09 4.15 -4.95
CA LEU A 268 -15.46 3.79 -6.31
C LEU A 268 -16.57 4.72 -6.79
N THR A 269 -16.21 5.83 -7.45
CA THR A 269 -17.16 6.86 -7.91
C THR A 269 -16.90 7.29 -9.36
N ARG A 270 -16.24 6.45 -10.14
CA ARG A 270 -16.05 6.65 -11.59
C ARG A 270 -17.05 5.79 -12.34
N GLN A 271 -18.08 6.44 -12.87
CA GLN A 271 -19.19 5.79 -13.56
C GLN A 271 -18.72 4.81 -14.65
N GLY A 272 -17.87 5.25 -15.57
CA GLY A 272 -17.37 4.38 -16.66
C GLY A 272 -16.61 3.13 -16.20
N VAL A 273 -16.05 3.13 -14.98
CA VAL A 273 -15.42 1.94 -14.37
C VAL A 273 -16.50 1.02 -13.79
N ALA A 274 -17.52 1.56 -13.11
CA ALA A 274 -18.65 0.79 -12.61
C ALA A 274 -19.44 0.13 -13.76
N ASP A 275 -19.69 0.88 -14.84
CA ASP A 275 -20.33 0.39 -16.07
C ASP A 275 -19.58 -0.82 -16.63
N GLU A 276 -18.26 -0.75 -16.69
CA GLU A 276 -17.44 -1.83 -17.24
C GLU A 276 -17.44 -3.07 -16.34
N LEU A 277 -17.34 -2.90 -15.02
CA LEU A 277 -17.40 -4.01 -14.09
C LEU A 277 -18.75 -4.75 -14.17
N ALA A 278 -19.85 -4.01 -14.30
CA ALA A 278 -21.17 -4.58 -14.52
C ALA A 278 -21.29 -5.26 -15.90
N ALA A 279 -20.71 -4.66 -16.95
CA ALA A 279 -20.67 -5.25 -18.29
C ALA A 279 -19.88 -6.57 -18.32
N LEU A 280 -18.69 -6.61 -17.72
CA LEU A 280 -17.88 -7.83 -17.62
C LEU A 280 -18.63 -8.95 -16.91
N ARG A 281 -19.37 -8.63 -15.85
CA ARG A 281 -20.22 -9.61 -15.17
C ARG A 281 -21.29 -10.18 -16.10
N ARG A 282 -22.02 -9.32 -16.84
CA ARG A 282 -23.03 -9.75 -17.83
C ARG A 282 -22.43 -10.54 -18.99
N GLN A 283 -21.19 -10.26 -19.38
CA GLN A 283 -20.43 -11.03 -20.38
C GLN A 283 -19.94 -12.40 -19.86
N GLY A 284 -20.16 -12.71 -18.58
CA GLY A 284 -19.89 -14.02 -17.98
C GLY A 284 -18.59 -14.12 -17.19
N CYS A 285 -17.93 -13.00 -16.90
CA CYS A 285 -16.85 -12.98 -15.91
C CYS A 285 -17.42 -13.26 -14.50
N ALA A 286 -16.59 -13.84 -13.63
CA ALA A 286 -16.82 -13.72 -12.19
C ALA A 286 -16.30 -12.35 -11.74
N VAL A 287 -17.17 -11.51 -11.19
CA VAL A 287 -16.79 -10.16 -10.73
C VAL A 287 -17.20 -10.02 -9.27
N ASP A 288 -16.22 -9.93 -8.37
CA ASP A 288 -16.42 -9.75 -6.93
C ASP A 288 -15.82 -8.41 -6.49
N ILE A 289 -16.58 -7.60 -5.75
CA ILE A 289 -16.16 -6.27 -5.32
C ILE A 289 -16.38 -6.15 -3.82
N VAL A 290 -15.33 -5.72 -3.09
CA VAL A 290 -15.47 -5.18 -1.74
C VAL A 290 -15.15 -3.69 -1.78
N TYR A 291 -16.07 -2.87 -1.29
CA TYR A 291 -15.92 -1.42 -1.32
C TYR A 291 -16.27 -0.75 0.01
N ALA A 292 -15.84 0.50 0.22
CA ALA A 292 -16.27 1.29 1.38
C ALA A 292 -17.22 2.42 1.00
N GLU A 293 -16.99 3.08 -0.13
CA GLU A 293 -17.78 4.22 -0.59
C GLU A 293 -18.05 4.16 -2.09
N THR A 294 -19.30 4.42 -2.45
CA THR A 294 -19.79 4.71 -3.80
C THR A 294 -20.55 6.03 -3.80
N ASP A 295 -20.81 6.59 -4.97
CA ASP A 295 -21.83 7.62 -5.16
C ASP A 295 -23.14 6.98 -5.60
N SER A 296 -24.24 7.60 -5.19
CA SER A 296 -25.61 7.12 -5.39
C SER A 296 -26.59 8.27 -5.58
N LYS A 297 -27.84 7.92 -5.93
CA LYS A 297 -28.99 8.83 -5.93
C LYS A 297 -29.18 9.50 -4.57
N ASP A 298 -28.98 8.76 -3.48
CA ASP A 298 -29.16 9.28 -2.13
C ASP A 298 -28.08 10.33 -1.77
N SER A 299 -26.87 10.19 -2.34
CA SER A 299 -25.76 11.12 -2.07
C SER A 299 -25.65 12.31 -3.04
N THR A 300 -26.13 12.16 -4.29
CA THR A 300 -25.93 13.17 -5.35
C THR A 300 -27.23 13.67 -5.98
N GLY A 301 -28.37 13.06 -5.67
CA GLY A 301 -29.67 13.34 -6.29
C GLY A 301 -29.89 12.64 -7.64
N SER A 302 -28.90 11.91 -8.17
CA SER A 302 -29.01 11.14 -9.42
C SER A 302 -28.37 9.76 -9.29
N PRO A 303 -28.86 8.71 -10.00
CA PRO A 303 -28.23 7.39 -9.97
C PRO A 303 -26.74 7.47 -10.31
N GLY A 304 -25.92 6.77 -9.52
CA GLY A 304 -24.47 6.75 -9.65
C GLY A 304 -23.90 5.35 -9.74
N THR A 305 -22.69 5.18 -9.21
CA THR A 305 -21.99 3.90 -9.23
C THR A 305 -22.67 2.84 -8.38
N TRP A 306 -23.32 3.21 -7.26
CA TRP A 306 -24.04 2.25 -6.42
C TRP A 306 -25.16 1.57 -7.21
N GLU A 307 -26.07 2.34 -7.82
CA GLU A 307 -27.19 1.80 -8.61
C GLU A 307 -26.70 0.95 -9.80
N THR A 308 -25.62 1.39 -10.45
CA THR A 308 -25.04 0.69 -11.59
C THR A 308 -24.51 -0.70 -11.22
N LEU A 309 -23.84 -0.80 -10.07
CA LEU A 309 -23.29 -2.05 -9.59
C LEU A 309 -24.38 -2.99 -9.05
N HIS A 310 -25.48 -2.44 -8.52
CA HIS A 310 -26.62 -3.19 -7.98
C HIS A 310 -27.68 -3.59 -9.03
N THR A 311 -27.42 -3.33 -10.32
CA THR A 311 -28.33 -3.74 -11.40
C THR A 311 -28.50 -5.27 -11.44
N PRO A 312 -29.67 -5.80 -11.86
CA PRO A 312 -29.84 -7.24 -12.07
C PRO A 312 -28.76 -7.82 -12.99
N GLY A 313 -28.15 -8.93 -12.58
CA GLY A 313 -26.99 -9.51 -13.27
C GLY A 313 -25.68 -8.74 -13.07
N GLY A 314 -25.65 -7.80 -12.13
CA GLY A 314 -24.46 -7.07 -11.69
C GLY A 314 -23.48 -7.90 -10.87
N PRO A 315 -22.31 -7.33 -10.53
CA PRO A 315 -21.25 -8.00 -9.77
C PRO A 315 -21.73 -8.50 -8.40
N THR A 316 -20.94 -9.37 -7.78
CA THR A 316 -21.14 -9.69 -6.37
C THR A 316 -20.46 -8.63 -5.51
N LEU A 317 -21.23 -7.97 -4.66
CA LEU A 317 -20.81 -6.80 -3.89
C LEU A 317 -20.70 -7.14 -2.41
N SER A 318 -19.84 -6.44 -1.68
CA SER A 318 -19.84 -6.42 -0.23
C SER A 318 -19.32 -5.08 0.22
N CYS A 319 -20.06 -4.38 1.09
CA CYS A 319 -19.54 -3.16 1.69
C CYS A 319 -18.78 -3.50 2.98
N LEU A 320 -17.56 -2.99 3.08
CA LEU A 320 -16.75 -2.98 4.30
C LEU A 320 -16.51 -1.53 4.72
N HIS A 321 -17.48 -1.00 5.44
CA HIS A 321 -17.47 0.34 5.99
C HIS A 321 -18.19 0.32 7.34
N HIS A 322 -17.60 -0.40 8.29
CA HIS A 322 -18.16 -0.53 9.63
C HIS A 322 -17.73 0.63 10.50
N ASP A 323 -18.69 1.46 10.91
CA ASP A 323 -18.54 2.48 11.93
C ASP A 323 -19.43 2.14 13.12
N ASP A 324 -18.90 2.36 14.32
CA ASP A 324 -19.45 1.87 15.57
C ASP A 324 -20.86 2.40 15.84
N ASP A 325 -21.70 1.47 16.31
CA ASP A 325 -22.98 1.63 17.00
C ASP A 325 -22.87 2.32 18.38
N GLY A 326 -21.77 3.02 18.65
CA GLY A 326 -21.45 3.59 19.95
C GLY A 326 -20.71 2.65 20.91
N ASN A 327 -20.35 1.42 20.51
CA ASN A 327 -19.61 0.48 21.36
C ASN A 327 -18.09 0.59 21.17
N ALA A 328 -17.36 0.92 22.25
CA ALA A 328 -15.90 1.05 22.22
C ALA A 328 -15.13 -0.29 22.08
N LYS A 329 -15.82 -1.44 22.09
CA LYS A 329 -15.21 -2.79 22.01
C LYS A 329 -15.18 -3.37 20.59
N THR A 330 -15.88 -2.77 19.63
CA THR A 330 -15.84 -3.19 18.22
C THR A 330 -14.73 -2.46 17.48
N ALA A 331 -13.94 -3.20 16.69
CA ALA A 331 -12.96 -2.57 15.82
C ALA A 331 -13.68 -2.01 14.59
N ARG A 332 -13.63 -0.69 14.39
CA ARG A 332 -14.02 -0.07 13.11
C ARG A 332 -13.19 -0.67 11.99
N GLU A 333 -13.83 -1.32 11.03
CA GLU A 333 -13.14 -1.93 9.89
C GLU A 333 -13.60 -1.29 8.58
N VAL A 334 -12.63 -0.80 7.80
CA VAL A 334 -12.89 -0.18 6.49
C VAL A 334 -11.92 -0.73 5.46
N VAL A 335 -12.41 -1.11 4.27
CA VAL A 335 -11.51 -1.46 3.15
C VAL A 335 -10.76 -0.22 2.70
N HIS A 336 -9.46 -0.16 2.94
CA HIS A 336 -8.61 0.94 2.49
C HIS A 336 -7.62 0.51 1.40
N SER A 337 -7.71 -0.72 0.93
CA SER A 337 -6.97 -1.22 -0.23
C SER A 337 -7.51 -0.59 -1.51
N LYS A 338 -6.66 -0.48 -2.53
CA LYS A 338 -7.04 -0.07 -3.89
C LYS A 338 -6.50 -1.10 -4.87
N THR A 339 -7.02 -2.32 -4.74
CA THR A 339 -6.49 -3.50 -5.42
C THR A 339 -7.47 -4.05 -6.44
N LEU A 340 -7.03 -4.15 -7.70
CA LEU A 340 -7.71 -4.89 -8.77
C LEU A 340 -6.90 -6.16 -9.06
N MET A 341 -7.57 -7.32 -9.10
CA MET A 341 -6.99 -8.60 -9.47
C MET A 341 -7.72 -9.18 -10.68
N ILE A 342 -6.98 -9.70 -11.64
CA ILE A 342 -7.53 -10.37 -12.81
C ILE A 342 -6.83 -11.73 -12.98
N SER A 343 -7.60 -12.80 -13.03
CA SER A 343 -7.13 -14.17 -13.31
C SER A 343 -7.94 -14.76 -14.45
N GLY A 344 -7.32 -14.91 -15.62
CA GLY A 344 -7.97 -15.43 -16.82
C GLY A 344 -7.36 -14.84 -18.09
N ARG A 345 -8.16 -14.77 -19.15
CA ARG A 345 -7.72 -14.23 -20.45
C ARG A 345 -7.77 -12.71 -20.43
N TYR A 346 -6.60 -12.10 -20.62
CA TYR A 346 -6.36 -10.65 -20.59
C TYR A 346 -5.40 -10.29 -21.72
N ALA A 347 -5.76 -9.31 -22.56
CA ALA A 347 -4.97 -8.88 -23.71
C ALA A 347 -4.47 -10.06 -24.58
N GLY A 348 -5.35 -11.03 -24.84
CA GLY A 348 -5.05 -12.20 -25.67
C GLY A 348 -4.30 -13.36 -24.98
N ALA A 349 -3.83 -13.20 -23.74
CA ALA A 349 -3.06 -14.22 -23.02
C ALA A 349 -3.69 -14.60 -21.66
N LEU A 350 -3.36 -15.79 -21.15
CA LEU A 350 -3.75 -16.20 -19.80
C LEU A 350 -2.81 -15.58 -18.77
N ASN A 351 -3.35 -14.76 -17.87
CA ASN A 351 -2.57 -13.99 -16.92
C ASN A 351 -3.15 -14.02 -15.50
N LYS A 352 -2.30 -13.72 -14.52
CA LYS A 352 -2.65 -13.48 -13.11
C LYS A 352 -2.04 -12.16 -12.66
N LEU A 353 -2.87 -11.12 -12.68
CA LEU A 353 -2.45 -9.73 -12.60
C LEU A 353 -3.00 -9.07 -11.35
N VAL A 354 -2.20 -8.19 -10.75
CA VAL A 354 -2.62 -7.32 -9.65
C VAL A 354 -2.30 -5.88 -10.01
N TRP A 355 -3.20 -4.96 -9.72
CA TRP A 355 -2.91 -3.54 -9.64
C TRP A 355 -3.16 -3.08 -8.22
N THR A 356 -2.19 -2.40 -7.59
CA THR A 356 -2.34 -1.82 -6.25
C THR A 356 -1.67 -0.45 -6.14
N GLY A 357 -2.15 0.39 -5.23
CA GLY A 357 -1.47 1.62 -4.86
C GLY A 357 -2.35 2.58 -4.07
N SER A 358 -2.17 3.86 -4.32
CA SER A 358 -2.92 4.93 -3.64
C SER A 358 -4.21 5.33 -4.35
N HIS A 359 -4.35 4.90 -5.61
CA HIS A 359 -5.34 5.39 -6.57
C HIS A 359 -6.77 4.91 -6.28
N ASN A 360 -7.54 5.75 -5.60
CA ASN A 360 -9.00 5.59 -5.54
C ASN A 360 -9.61 5.63 -6.95
N TYR A 361 -10.76 4.99 -7.15
CA TYR A 361 -11.46 5.05 -8.43
C TYR A 361 -12.43 6.22 -8.44
N SER A 362 -11.90 7.42 -8.18
CA SER A 362 -12.63 8.69 -8.20
C SER A 362 -12.11 9.63 -9.30
N GLY A 363 -12.94 10.58 -9.73
CA GLY A 363 -12.56 11.58 -10.74
C GLY A 363 -11.28 12.35 -10.40
N PRO A 364 -11.14 12.93 -9.18
CA PRO A 364 -9.91 13.61 -8.78
C PRO A 364 -8.67 12.72 -8.77
N ALA A 365 -8.77 11.45 -8.34
CA ALA A 365 -7.65 10.51 -8.36
C ALA A 365 -7.12 10.25 -9.78
N LEU A 366 -8.01 10.23 -10.78
CA LEU A 366 -7.64 10.15 -12.20
C LEU A 366 -7.00 11.45 -12.70
N THR A 367 -7.65 12.59 -12.47
CA THR A 367 -7.40 13.80 -13.29
C THR A 367 -6.63 14.91 -12.57
N LYS A 368 -6.56 14.90 -11.23
CA LYS A 368 -6.06 16.06 -10.45
C LYS A 368 -5.06 15.70 -9.37
N ASN A 369 -5.23 14.57 -8.68
CA ASN A 369 -4.37 14.17 -7.58
C ASN A 369 -3.04 13.59 -8.06
N ASP A 370 -2.02 13.72 -7.23
CA ASP A 370 -0.82 12.90 -7.39
C ASP A 370 -1.12 11.50 -6.84
N GLU A 371 -1.03 10.48 -7.69
CA GLU A 371 -1.27 9.09 -7.33
C GLU A 371 -0.26 8.18 -8.01
N ALA A 372 -0.06 7.00 -7.43
CA ALA A 372 0.68 5.91 -8.07
C ALA A 372 -0.12 4.61 -8.01
N LEU A 373 -0.10 3.89 -9.13
CA LEU A 373 -0.64 2.55 -9.28
C LEU A 373 0.43 1.64 -9.85
N LEU A 374 0.58 0.43 -9.30
CA LEU A 374 1.56 -0.56 -9.71
C LEU A 374 0.83 -1.80 -10.24
N LYS A 375 1.03 -2.15 -11.52
CA LYS A 375 0.74 -3.49 -12.05
C LYS A 375 1.82 -4.46 -11.62
N ILE A 376 1.43 -5.66 -11.23
CA ILE A 376 2.27 -6.83 -10.99
C ILE A 376 1.75 -7.99 -11.82
N ASP A 377 2.65 -8.59 -12.61
CA ASP A 377 2.40 -9.80 -13.40
C ASP A 377 3.12 -10.99 -12.74
N ASN A 378 2.47 -11.58 -11.72
CA ASN A 378 3.07 -12.66 -10.95
C ASN A 378 2.01 -13.50 -10.24
N SER A 379 1.97 -14.79 -10.58
CA SER A 379 0.99 -15.75 -10.03
C SER A 379 1.04 -15.91 -8.52
N ALA A 380 2.23 -15.92 -7.90
CA ALA A 380 2.36 -16.07 -6.45
C ALA A 380 1.84 -14.83 -5.71
N VAL A 381 2.18 -13.63 -6.22
CA VAL A 381 1.66 -12.36 -5.70
C VAL A 381 0.14 -12.30 -5.87
N HIS A 382 -0.38 -12.61 -7.06
CA HIS A 382 -1.82 -12.67 -7.31
C HIS A 382 -2.52 -13.60 -6.32
N ASN A 383 -2.03 -14.83 -6.14
CA ASN A 383 -2.65 -15.78 -5.21
C ASN A 383 -2.62 -15.28 -3.75
N ALA A 384 -1.58 -14.54 -3.34
CA ALA A 384 -1.52 -13.92 -2.02
C ALA A 384 -2.56 -12.80 -1.86
N TYR A 385 -2.74 -11.97 -2.90
CA TYR A 385 -3.78 -10.94 -2.92
C TYR A 385 -5.20 -11.51 -2.96
N VAL A 386 -5.43 -12.64 -3.64
CA VAL A 386 -6.72 -13.35 -3.59
C VAL A 386 -7.04 -13.83 -2.18
N ARG A 387 -6.09 -14.49 -1.48
CA ARG A 387 -6.31 -14.88 -0.07
C ARG A 387 -6.60 -13.68 0.82
N ARG A 388 -5.92 -12.55 0.58
CA ARG A 388 -6.17 -11.30 1.29
C ARG A 388 -7.58 -10.76 1.00
N PHE A 389 -8.00 -10.78 -0.26
CA PHE A 389 -9.33 -10.36 -0.68
C PHE A 389 -10.43 -11.23 -0.05
N ASP A 390 -10.26 -12.55 -0.05
CA ASP A 390 -11.23 -13.48 0.52
C ASP A 390 -11.39 -13.24 2.04
N HIS A 391 -10.28 -12.99 2.75
CA HIS A 391 -10.32 -12.62 4.17
C HIS A 391 -11.01 -11.26 4.38
N LEU A 392 -10.66 -10.25 3.58
CA LEU A 392 -11.28 -8.92 3.63
C LEU A 392 -12.79 -9.00 3.39
N ARG A 393 -13.23 -9.80 2.42
CA ARG A 393 -14.64 -10.04 2.12
C ARG A 393 -15.35 -10.78 3.25
N ALA A 394 -14.71 -11.76 3.87
CA ALA A 394 -15.27 -12.47 5.02
C ALA A 394 -15.48 -11.54 6.24
N SER A 395 -14.63 -10.52 6.39
CA SER A 395 -14.77 -9.47 7.41
C SER A 395 -15.74 -8.34 7.02
N ALA A 396 -16.30 -8.35 5.81
CA ALA A 396 -17.13 -7.27 5.31
C ALA A 396 -18.39 -7.06 6.16
N ARG A 397 -18.54 -5.82 6.66
CA ARG A 397 -19.70 -5.32 7.39
C ARG A 397 -20.06 -3.94 6.81
N PRO A 398 -21.32 -3.74 6.37
CA PRO A 398 -22.50 -4.61 6.50
C PRO A 398 -22.51 -5.84 5.56
N GLY A 399 -21.51 -6.03 4.70
CA GLY A 399 -21.44 -7.18 3.80
C GLY A 399 -22.39 -7.02 2.63
N LEU A 400 -23.25 -8.02 2.36
CA LEU A 400 -24.24 -7.96 1.27
C LEU A 400 -25.44 -7.04 1.57
N ALA A 401 -25.63 -6.64 2.84
CA ALA A 401 -26.65 -5.67 3.25
C ALA A 401 -26.11 -4.24 3.14
N ASP A 402 -25.58 -3.89 1.97
CA ASP A 402 -24.85 -2.64 1.72
C ASP A 402 -25.72 -1.48 1.22
N ASP A 403 -27.04 -1.62 1.25
CA ASP A 403 -27.98 -0.50 1.18
C ASP A 403 -27.97 0.27 2.50
N THR A 404 -26.88 1.01 2.74
CA THR A 404 -26.72 1.89 3.90
C THR A 404 -26.22 3.26 3.45
N PRO A 405 -26.54 4.34 4.20
CA PRO A 405 -26.09 5.69 3.87
C PRO A 405 -24.57 5.79 3.62
N ARG A 406 -23.75 5.05 4.39
CA ARG A 406 -22.28 5.08 4.26
C ARG A 406 -21.79 4.45 2.97
N CYS A 407 -22.30 3.27 2.65
CA CYS A 407 -21.92 2.56 1.43
C CYS A 407 -22.36 3.35 0.19
N LYS A 408 -23.51 4.04 0.28
CA LYS A 408 -24.08 4.92 -0.74
C LYS A 408 -23.47 6.33 -0.82
N GLY A 409 -22.49 6.66 0.04
CA GLY A 409 -21.78 7.95 -0.01
C GLY A 409 -22.52 9.15 0.60
N VAL A 410 -23.53 8.93 1.44
CA VAL A 410 -24.35 9.97 2.07
C VAL A 410 -23.69 10.57 3.33
N SER A 411 -22.80 9.83 4.00
CA SER A 411 -22.13 10.30 5.22
C SER A 411 -20.66 10.66 5.01
N PRO A 412 -20.15 11.71 5.69
CA PRO A 412 -18.73 12.07 5.63
C PRO A 412 -17.85 10.95 6.23
N GLN A 413 -16.69 10.77 5.61
CA GLN A 413 -15.70 9.77 6.00
C GLN A 413 -15.18 9.98 7.43
N PRO A 414 -14.92 8.91 8.20
CA PRO A 414 -14.11 9.01 9.41
C PRO A 414 -12.64 9.16 9.02
N GLU A 415 -12.23 10.35 8.57
CA GLU A 415 -10.80 10.66 8.35
C GLU A 415 -10.06 11.11 9.63
N HIS A 416 -10.61 10.80 10.81
CA HIS A 416 -10.02 11.12 12.11
C HIS A 416 -9.82 9.90 13.02
#